data_AF-A0A3D3T9L8-F1
#
_entry.id   AF-A0A3D3T9L8-F1
#
_cell.length_a   1.000
_cell.length_b   1.000
_cell.length_c   1.000
_cell.angle_alpha   90.00
_cell.angle_beta   90.00
_cell.angle_gamma   90.00
#
_symmetry.space_group_name_H-M   'P 1'
#
loop_
_entity.id
_entity.type
_entity.pdbx_description
1 polymer ?
#
loop_
_entity_poly.entity_id
_entity_poly.type
_entity_poly.pdbx_seq_one_letter_code
_entity_poly.pdbx_strand_id
1 'polypeptide(L)'
;MCLRGEALAAAFVFAPGPDPSYLQVDGEGWPDEGEYGVVHRLAAGGEGRGAGAWCLRWCLARCRQVRIDTHRDNHPMQSLLAKLGFVYCGTIRGMDGAERLAYWRDGVQGP
;
A
#
# COMPACT_ATOMS: atom_id res chain seq x y z
N MET A 1 -9.00 -6.90 -8.77
CA MET A 1 -8.10 -7.52 -9.78
C MET A 1 -7.83 -6.50 -10.88
N CYS A 2 -6.66 -6.54 -11.50
CA CYS A 2 -6.27 -5.73 -12.66
C CYS A 2 -6.03 -6.67 -13.84
N LEU A 3 -6.72 -6.41 -14.96
CA LEU A 3 -6.63 -7.21 -16.17
C LEU A 3 -5.97 -6.39 -17.29
N ARG A 4 -5.15 -7.05 -18.12
CA ARG A 4 -4.62 -6.48 -19.36
C ARG A 4 -5.13 -7.35 -20.52
N GLY A 5 -6.21 -6.91 -21.16
CA GLY A 5 -7.01 -7.80 -22.00
C GLY A 5 -7.66 -8.87 -21.13
N GLU A 6 -7.46 -10.14 -21.45
CA GLU A 6 -7.97 -11.29 -20.68
C GLU A 6 -6.97 -11.82 -19.64
N ALA A 7 -5.72 -11.31 -19.64
CA ALA A 7 -4.67 -11.78 -18.74
C ALA A 7 -4.70 -11.05 -17.37
N LEU A 8 -4.50 -11.81 -16.29
CA LEU A 8 -4.35 -11.27 -14.94
C LEU A 8 -3.02 -10.53 -14.80
N ALA A 9 -3.08 -9.19 -14.71
CA ALA A 9 -1.90 -8.34 -14.60
C ALA A 9 -1.50 -8.08 -13.15
N ALA A 10 -2.47 -7.93 -12.24
CA ALA A 10 -2.24 -7.83 -10.81
C ALA A 10 -3.48 -8.21 -9.98
N ALA A 11 -3.25 -8.62 -8.73
CA ALA A 11 -4.28 -8.82 -7.72
C ALA A 11 -3.90 -8.05 -6.45
N PHE A 12 -4.91 -7.53 -5.75
CA PHE A 12 -4.76 -6.86 -4.47
C PHE A 12 -6.09 -6.93 -3.72
N VAL A 13 -6.01 -6.73 -2.41
CA VAL A 13 -7.15 -6.51 -1.53
C VAL A 13 -7.13 -5.04 -1.13
N PHE A 14 -8.27 -4.38 -1.20
CA PHE A 14 -8.47 -3.04 -0.67
C PHE A 14 -9.67 -3.06 0.25
N ALA A 15 -9.46 -2.64 1.50
CA ALA A 15 -10.48 -2.65 2.54
C ALA A 15 -10.42 -1.32 3.32
N PRO A 16 -11.55 -0.82 3.84
CA PRO A 16 -11.52 0.27 4.81
C PRO A 16 -10.79 -0.19 6.08
N GLY A 17 -10.05 0.72 6.71
CA GLY A 17 -9.47 0.50 8.03
C GLY A 17 -10.55 0.47 9.15
N PRO A 18 -10.13 0.20 10.40
CA PRO A 18 -8.75 -0.02 10.81
C PRO A 18 -8.24 -1.45 10.52
N ASP A 19 -6.95 -1.57 10.22
CA ASP A 19 -6.28 -2.88 10.23
C ASP A 19 -5.63 -3.14 11.59
N PRO A 20 -5.84 -4.31 12.23
CA PRO A 20 -5.26 -4.63 13.53
C PRO A 20 -3.74 -4.54 13.61
N SER A 21 -3.02 -4.89 12.52
CA SER A 21 -1.57 -4.79 12.46
C SER A 21 -1.08 -3.34 12.40
N TYR A 22 -1.94 -2.35 12.14
CA TYR A 22 -1.59 -0.93 12.05
C TYR A 22 -1.90 -0.15 13.33
N LEU A 23 -2.42 -0.81 14.36
CA LEU A 23 -2.72 -0.22 15.66
C LEU A 23 -1.46 0.24 16.41
N GLN A 24 -0.34 -0.44 16.18
CA GLN A 24 0.97 -0.06 16.69
C GLN A 24 1.94 0.04 15.52
N VAL A 25 2.64 1.17 15.44
CA VAL A 25 3.73 1.41 14.52
C VAL A 25 4.93 1.92 15.32
N ASP A 26 6.07 1.27 15.14
CA ASP A 26 7.32 1.65 15.79
C ASP A 26 8.11 2.56 14.84
N GLY A 27 8.34 3.82 15.23
CA GLY A 27 9.04 4.83 14.42
C GLY A 27 8.35 6.18 14.40
N GLU A 28 8.29 6.81 13.22
CA GLU A 28 7.75 8.15 13.00
C GLU A 28 6.24 8.26 13.31
N GLY A 29 5.51 7.15 13.17
CA GLY A 29 4.07 7.12 13.37
C GLY A 29 3.27 7.46 12.11
N TRP A 30 1.96 7.31 12.22
CA TRP A 30 1.04 7.71 11.16
C TRP A 30 0.88 9.24 11.14
N PRO A 31 1.06 9.92 10.00
CA PRO A 31 0.93 11.38 9.94
C PRO A 31 -0.48 11.91 10.25
N ASP A 32 -1.51 11.08 10.06
CA ASP A 32 -2.92 11.43 10.22
C ASP A 32 -3.71 10.18 10.64
N GLU A 33 -4.60 10.33 11.63
CA GLU A 33 -5.44 9.26 12.20
C GLU A 33 -6.82 9.11 11.54
N GLY A 34 -7.15 9.94 10.55
CA GLY A 34 -8.42 9.94 9.86
C GLY A 34 -8.66 8.68 9.02
N GLU A 35 -9.86 8.59 8.42
CA GLU A 35 -10.26 7.42 7.64
C GLU A 35 -9.26 7.11 6.52
N TYR A 36 -8.86 5.84 6.46
CA TYR A 36 -7.92 5.32 5.47
C TYR A 36 -8.41 4.00 4.88
N GLY A 37 -8.02 3.76 3.64
CA GLY A 37 -8.08 2.43 3.03
C GLY A 37 -6.76 1.70 3.23
N VAL A 38 -6.83 0.38 3.36
CA VAL A 38 -5.66 -0.50 3.48
C VAL A 38 -5.53 -1.36 2.25
N VAL A 39 -4.32 -1.39 1.69
CA VAL A 39 -3.99 -2.26 0.55
C VAL A 39 -3.19 -3.46 1.05
N HIS A 40 -3.73 -4.66 0.91
CA HIS A 40 -3.01 -5.91 1.20
C HIS A 40 -2.76 -6.73 -0.06
N ARG A 41 -1.74 -7.59 0.02
CA ARG A 41 -1.44 -8.65 -0.96
C ARG A 41 -1.37 -8.15 -2.41
N LEU A 42 -0.84 -6.94 -2.62
CA LEU A 42 -0.61 -6.43 -3.98
C LEU A 42 0.49 -7.26 -4.65
N ALA A 43 0.09 -8.08 -5.61
CA ALA A 43 0.96 -8.89 -6.44
C ALA A 43 0.73 -8.55 -7.91
N ALA A 44 1.81 -8.33 -8.66
CA ALA A 44 1.76 -8.13 -10.10
C ALA A 44 2.55 -9.26 -10.79
N GLY A 45 2.01 -9.77 -11.91
CA GLY A 45 2.70 -10.78 -12.72
C GLY A 45 3.89 -10.20 -13.49
N GLY A 46 4.78 -11.07 -13.99
CA GLY A 46 6.02 -10.67 -14.71
C GLY A 46 5.80 -9.80 -15.95
N GLU A 47 4.63 -9.91 -16.60
CA GLU A 47 4.24 -9.07 -17.74
C GLU A 47 3.48 -7.79 -17.36
N GLY A 48 3.17 -7.62 -16.06
CA GLY A 48 2.38 -6.53 -15.50
C GLY A 48 3.18 -5.26 -15.21
N ARG A 49 4.09 -4.83 -16.10
CA ARG A 49 4.77 -3.54 -15.93
C ARG A 49 3.74 -2.41 -15.76
N GLY A 50 3.78 -1.75 -14.61
CA GLY A 50 2.84 -0.67 -14.25
C GLY A 50 1.53 -1.12 -13.61
N ALA A 51 1.21 -2.41 -13.55
CA ALA A 51 -0.04 -2.91 -12.97
C ALA A 51 -0.14 -2.58 -11.47
N GLY A 52 0.95 -2.75 -10.71
CA GLY A 52 0.99 -2.35 -9.30
C GLY A 52 0.73 -0.85 -9.11
N ALA A 53 1.30 -0.01 -9.98
CA ALA A 53 1.09 1.43 -9.93
C ALA A 53 -0.36 1.81 -10.24
N TRP A 54 -0.96 1.13 -11.23
CA TRP A 54 -2.37 1.31 -11.57
C TRP A 54 -3.29 0.94 -10.41
N CYS A 55 -3.05 -0.21 -9.74
CA CYS A 55 -3.82 -0.63 -8.57
C CYS A 55 -3.75 0.39 -7.43
N LEU A 56 -2.55 0.88 -7.11
CA LEU A 56 -2.38 1.87 -6.04
C LEU A 56 -3.04 3.20 -6.37
N ARG A 57 -2.92 3.69 -7.61
CA ARG A 57 -3.64 4.89 -8.07
C ARG A 57 -5.16 4.72 -8.02
N TRP A 58 -5.66 3.54 -8.36
CA TRP A 58 -7.08 3.22 -8.26
C TRP A 58 -7.60 3.31 -6.82
N CYS A 59 -6.78 2.88 -5.83
CA CYS A 59 -7.11 2.98 -4.40
C CYS A 59 -7.08 4.44 -3.92
N LEU A 60 -6.04 5.20 -4.30
CA LEU A 60 -5.89 6.62 -3.95
C LEU A 60 -7.02 7.49 -4.49
N ALA A 61 -7.63 7.12 -5.63
CA ALA A 61 -8.79 7.81 -6.17
C ALA A 61 -10.11 7.57 -5.40
N ARG A 62 -10.13 6.64 -4.43
CA ARG A 62 -11.34 6.20 -3.71
C ARG A 62 -11.32 6.45 -2.22
N CYS A 63 -10.14 6.67 -1.65
CA CYS A 63 -10.00 7.00 -0.24
C CYS A 63 -9.09 8.21 -0.10
N ARG A 64 -9.45 9.09 0.85
CA ARG A 64 -8.64 10.24 1.20
C ARG A 64 -7.25 9.81 1.64
N GLN A 65 -7.11 8.72 2.36
CA GLN A 65 -5.83 8.23 2.84
C GLN A 65 -5.66 6.76 2.49
N VAL A 66 -4.44 6.34 2.18
CA VAL A 66 -4.11 4.93 1.94
C VAL A 66 -2.91 4.53 2.80
N ARG A 67 -3.06 3.43 3.52
CA ARG A 67 -1.97 2.76 4.25
C ARG A 67 -1.64 1.42 3.59
N ILE A 68 -0.36 1.07 3.57
CA ILE A 68 0.14 -0.19 3.00
C ILE A 68 1.44 -0.58 3.70
N ASP A 69 1.64 -1.89 3.88
CA ASP A 69 2.89 -2.46 4.36
C ASP A 69 3.60 -3.28 3.29
N THR A 70 4.90 -3.45 3.45
CA THR A 70 5.67 -4.40 2.62
C THR A 70 6.85 -5.00 3.38
N HIS A 71 7.36 -6.14 2.90
CA HIS A 71 8.56 -6.74 3.46
C HIS A 71 9.80 -5.87 3.20
N ARG A 72 10.74 -5.92 4.15
CA ARG A 72 12.06 -5.26 4.04
C ARG A 72 12.83 -5.66 2.78
N ASP A 73 12.65 -6.88 2.30
CA ASP A 73 13.34 -7.36 1.09
C ASP A 73 12.58 -7.10 -0.21
N ASN A 74 11.34 -6.58 -0.13
CA ASN A 74 10.53 -6.24 -1.30
C ASN A 74 10.91 -4.86 -1.87
N HIS A 75 12.17 -4.74 -2.27
CA HIS A 75 12.74 -3.53 -2.89
C HIS A 75 11.92 -3.01 -4.09
N PRO A 76 11.33 -3.87 -4.97
CA PRO A 76 10.45 -3.39 -6.02
C PRO A 76 9.21 -2.65 -5.51
N MET A 77 8.54 -3.17 -4.46
CA MET A 77 7.40 -2.51 -3.85
C MET A 77 7.80 -1.21 -3.16
N GLN A 78 8.88 -1.20 -2.39
CA GLN A 78 9.39 0.02 -1.73
C GLN A 78 9.69 1.12 -2.77
N SER A 79 10.36 0.76 -3.87
CA SER A 79 10.62 1.68 -4.98
C SER A 79 9.35 2.19 -5.64
N LEU A 80 8.33 1.34 -5.78
CA LEU A 80 7.02 1.72 -6.33
C LEU A 80 6.30 2.70 -5.40
N LEU A 81 6.29 2.43 -4.10
CA LEU A 81 5.68 3.29 -3.08
C LEU A 81 6.33 4.67 -3.05
N ALA A 82 7.66 4.72 -3.04
CA ALA A 82 8.41 5.98 -3.13
C ALA A 82 8.09 6.77 -4.41
N LYS A 83 8.07 6.11 -5.58
CA LYS A 83 7.68 6.75 -6.87
C LYS A 83 6.25 7.28 -6.86
N LEU A 84 5.38 6.67 -6.08
CA LEU A 84 4.02 7.10 -5.87
C LEU A 84 3.89 7.98 -4.62
N GLY A 85 4.96 8.59 -4.11
CA GLY A 85 4.85 9.57 -3.02
C GLY A 85 4.24 9.04 -1.72
N PHE A 86 4.35 7.74 -1.47
CA PHE A 86 4.07 7.20 -0.13
C PHE A 86 5.21 7.57 0.80
N VAL A 87 4.86 7.92 2.03
CA VAL A 87 5.76 8.27 3.13
C VAL A 87 5.96 7.05 4.01
N TYR A 88 7.20 6.75 4.37
CA TYR A 88 7.52 5.72 5.34
C TYR A 88 7.16 6.19 6.75
N CYS A 89 6.45 5.35 7.52
CA CYS A 89 5.92 5.68 8.83
C CYS A 89 6.59 4.91 9.98
N GLY A 90 7.39 3.91 9.67
CA GLY A 90 7.98 3.02 10.67
C GLY A 90 7.78 1.55 10.34
N THR A 91 7.90 0.70 11.34
CA THR A 91 7.69 -0.74 11.23
C THR A 91 6.44 -1.18 11.98
N ILE A 92 5.81 -2.24 11.49
CA ILE A 92 4.65 -2.88 12.11
C ILE A 92 4.90 -4.40 12.20
N ARG A 93 4.14 -5.07 13.08
CA ARG A 93 4.13 -6.53 13.17
C ARG A 93 2.97 -7.07 12.35
N GLY A 94 3.29 -7.78 11.25
CA GLY A 94 2.27 -8.48 10.47
C GLY A 94 1.58 -9.58 11.28
N MET A 95 0.41 -10.04 10.80
CA MET A 95 -0.30 -11.16 11.43
C MET A 95 0.51 -12.47 11.50
N ASP A 96 1.49 -12.61 10.61
CA ASP A 96 2.47 -13.72 10.60
C ASP A 96 3.61 -13.52 11.62
N GLY A 97 3.59 -12.42 12.37
CA GLY A 97 4.66 -12.04 13.28
C GLY A 97 5.90 -11.49 12.56
N ALA A 98 5.90 -11.32 11.24
CA ALA A 98 7.03 -10.73 10.54
C ALA A 98 7.02 -9.20 10.68
N GLU A 99 8.21 -8.60 10.75
CA GLU A 99 8.34 -7.15 10.66
C GLU A 99 8.05 -6.68 9.23
N ARG A 100 7.26 -5.60 9.11
CA ARG A 100 6.93 -4.98 7.84
C ARG A 100 7.15 -3.48 7.88
N LEU A 101 7.56 -2.92 6.76
CA LEU A 101 7.72 -1.48 6.58
C LEU A 101 6.35 -0.89 6.28
N ALA A 102 5.88 0.04 7.12
CA ALA A 102 4.60 0.71 6.99
C ALA A 102 4.74 2.02 6.19
N TYR A 103 3.79 2.24 5.28
CA TYR A 103 3.73 3.41 4.42
C TYR A 103 2.34 4.02 4.41
N TRP A 104 2.28 5.34 4.28
CA TRP A 104 1.05 6.14 4.22
C TRP A 104 1.09 7.12 3.06
N ARG A 105 -0.07 7.46 2.51
CA ARG A 105 -0.22 8.54 1.54
C ARG A 105 -1.59 9.22 1.67
N ASP A 106 -1.59 10.55 1.60
CA ASP A 106 -2.78 11.34 1.31
C ASP A 106 -3.12 11.26 -0.20
N GLY A 107 -4.33 10.81 -0.49
CA GLY A 107 -4.95 10.70 -1.81
C GLY A 107 -5.46 12.04 -2.33
N VAL A 108 -5.58 13.06 -1.47
CA VAL A 108 -5.78 14.44 -1.92
C VAL A 108 -4.46 14.91 -2.53
N GLN A 109 -4.39 14.95 -3.85
CA GLN A 109 -3.41 15.81 -4.50
C GLN A 109 -3.66 17.23 -3.99
N GLY A 110 -2.68 17.79 -3.28
CA GLY A 110 -2.63 19.24 -3.09
C GLY A 110 -2.77 19.94 -4.45
N PRO A 111 -3.27 21.19 -4.46
CA PRO A 111 -3.72 21.90 -5.66
C PRO A 111 -2.72 21.90 -6.82
#